data_AF-A0A835FQQ8-F1
#
_entry.id   AF-A0A835FQQ8-F1
#
_cell.length_a   1.000
_cell.length_b   1.000
_cell.length_c   1.000
_cell.angle_alpha   90.00
_cell.angle_beta   90.00
_cell.angle_gamma   90.00
#
_symmetry.space_group_name_H-M   'P 1'
#
loop_
_entity.id
_entity.type
_entity.pdbx_description
1 polymer ?
#
loop_
_entity_poly.entity_id
_entity_poly.type
_entity_poly.pdbx_seq_one_letter_code
_entity_poly.pdbx_strand_id
1 'polypeptide(L)'
;MPPNRKRRAPAMEPAARGAGQQRQNKAPAGKKAKKGGGSGGGWPAVKPKKDLQINRLKGTHLLTIPDFFTSAEAKAFIDVAESMGFTHQGSLGPLKGEAYRDNDRISVTDPLLAQAIWESGINRIFTDINVSGKVATGLNPNIRFYRYTEGQRFGRHIDESVDLGMVLKRIIHY
;
A
#
# COMPACT_ATOMS: atom_id res chain seq x y z
N MET A 1 -41.79 -1.94 58.25
CA MET A 1 -41.21 -1.75 59.60
C MET A 1 -40.86 -3.13 60.12
N PRO A 2 -39.62 -3.40 60.58
CA PRO A 2 -38.96 -2.70 61.69
C PRO A 2 -37.85 -1.71 61.28
N PRO A 3 -37.21 -0.98 62.23
CA PRO A 3 -36.32 0.14 61.91
C PRO A 3 -34.83 -0.01 62.35
N ASN A 4 -34.00 0.81 61.70
CA ASN A 4 -32.76 1.45 62.18
C ASN A 4 -31.50 0.61 62.51
N ARG A 5 -30.42 0.87 61.74
CA ARG A 5 -29.05 0.36 61.94
C ARG A 5 -28.12 1.55 62.24
N LYS A 6 -27.77 1.78 63.52
CA LYS A 6 -26.90 2.92 63.91
C LYS A 6 -25.42 2.67 63.58
N ARG A 7 -24.72 3.74 63.17
CA ARG A 7 -23.28 3.75 62.83
C ARG A 7 -22.40 3.92 64.07
N ARG A 8 -21.15 3.44 64.00
CA ARG A 8 -19.99 3.97 64.76
C ARG A 8 -18.71 3.87 63.92
N ALA A 9 -17.83 4.84 64.12
CA ALA A 9 -16.39 4.82 63.86
C ALA A 9 -15.69 5.22 65.18
N PRO A 10 -14.36 5.04 65.34
CA PRO A 10 -13.38 6.03 64.83
C PRO A 10 -12.04 5.40 64.35
N ALA A 11 -11.05 6.26 64.05
CA ALA A 11 -9.61 5.92 63.95
C ALA A 11 -8.94 6.21 65.34
N MET A 12 -7.62 6.26 65.60
CA MET A 12 -6.36 6.46 64.84
C MET A 12 -5.24 5.58 65.50
N GLU A 13 -3.90 5.64 65.30
CA GLU A 13 -3.02 6.59 64.59
C GLU A 13 -1.83 5.93 63.80
N PRO A 14 -0.48 5.99 64.08
CA PRO A 14 0.50 6.04 62.97
C PRO A 14 1.74 5.08 62.98
N ALA A 15 2.47 5.16 61.86
CA ALA A 15 3.94 5.13 61.70
C ALA A 15 4.78 3.85 61.96
N ALA A 16 5.44 3.39 60.88
CA ALA A 16 6.78 2.81 60.90
C ALA A 16 7.55 3.21 59.62
N ARG A 17 8.88 3.33 59.66
CA ARG A 17 9.75 3.66 58.51
C ARG A 17 10.50 2.41 58.03
N GLY A 18 10.65 2.23 56.72
CA GLY A 18 11.54 1.24 56.11
C GLY A 18 12.34 1.86 54.97
N ALA A 19 13.67 1.67 54.97
CA ALA A 19 14.56 2.23 53.96
C ALA A 19 15.00 1.16 52.95
N GLY A 20 15.03 1.52 51.67
CA GLY A 20 15.55 0.70 50.57
C GLY A 20 16.52 1.52 49.71
N GLN A 21 17.65 0.93 49.33
CA GLN A 21 18.76 1.67 48.70
C GLN A 21 18.63 1.82 47.18
N GLN A 22 19.38 2.78 46.65
CA GLN A 22 19.42 3.16 45.23
C GLN A 22 19.94 2.03 44.32
N ARG A 23 19.43 1.99 43.07
CA ARG A 23 20.26 1.68 41.90
C ARG A 23 19.98 2.68 40.77
N GLN A 24 20.95 3.55 40.51
CA GLN A 24 20.96 4.41 39.34
C GLN A 24 21.49 3.61 38.14
N ASN A 25 20.70 3.47 37.08
CA ASN A 25 21.18 2.96 35.79
C ASN A 25 21.20 4.10 34.76
N LYS A 26 22.35 4.28 34.11
CA LYS A 26 22.58 5.33 33.09
C LYS A 26 21.80 5.01 31.81
N ALA A 27 21.26 6.03 31.17
CA ALA A 27 20.65 5.90 29.84
C ALA A 27 21.72 5.76 28.74
N PRO A 28 21.49 4.93 27.70
CA PRO A 28 22.17 5.07 26.42
C PRO A 28 21.56 6.24 25.62
N ALA A 29 22.36 6.88 24.76
CA ALA A 29 21.95 8.09 24.05
C ALA A 29 20.82 7.84 23.02
N GLY A 30 19.87 8.77 22.95
CA GLY A 30 18.80 8.75 21.97
C GLY A 30 19.34 8.85 20.54
N LYS A 31 19.13 7.82 19.72
CA LYS A 31 19.40 7.88 18.28
C LYS A 31 18.48 8.95 17.66
N LYS A 32 19.05 10.05 17.18
CA LYS A 32 18.32 11.05 16.39
C LYS A 32 17.68 10.34 15.18
N ALA A 33 16.35 10.27 15.15
CA ALA A 33 15.63 9.82 13.98
C ALA A 33 15.96 10.75 12.80
N LYS A 34 16.59 10.23 11.75
CA LYS A 34 16.74 10.97 10.49
C LYS A 34 15.34 11.23 9.93
N LYS A 35 14.94 12.49 9.80
CA LYS A 35 13.83 12.87 8.91
C LYS A 35 14.26 12.63 7.47
N GLY A 36 14.08 11.41 6.98
CA GLY A 36 14.10 11.12 5.55
C GLY A 36 12.79 11.59 4.92
N GLY A 37 12.85 12.56 4.01
CA GLY A 37 11.73 12.87 3.12
C GLY A 37 11.71 11.89 1.94
N GLY A 38 10.51 11.52 1.47
CA GLY A 38 10.34 10.60 0.34
C GLY A 38 10.45 9.13 0.72
N SER A 39 9.40 8.57 1.33
CA SER A 39 9.31 7.15 1.70
C SER A 39 8.94 6.26 0.50
N GLY A 40 9.81 6.22 -0.52
CA GLY A 40 9.84 5.12 -1.48
C GLY A 40 10.69 3.99 -0.94
N GLY A 41 10.09 2.82 -0.69
CA GLY A 41 10.87 1.61 -0.38
C GLY A 41 11.69 1.19 -1.60
N GLY A 42 12.83 0.54 -1.38
CA GLY A 42 13.75 0.15 -2.45
C GLY A 42 13.19 -0.97 -3.35
N TRP A 43 12.35 -0.60 -4.31
CA TRP A 43 11.82 -1.52 -5.32
C TRP A 43 12.94 -2.15 -6.16
N PRO A 44 12.77 -3.41 -6.61
CA PRO A 44 13.73 -4.05 -7.51
C PRO A 44 13.76 -3.35 -8.87
N ALA A 45 14.95 -3.32 -9.49
CA ALA A 45 15.12 -2.75 -10.81
C ALA A 45 14.39 -3.59 -11.88
N VAL A 46 13.45 -2.97 -12.59
CA VAL A 46 12.75 -3.58 -13.73
C VAL A 46 13.71 -3.64 -14.92
N LYS A 47 13.99 -4.85 -15.42
CA LYS A 47 14.94 -5.01 -16.54
C LYS A 47 14.27 -4.69 -17.88
N PRO A 48 14.99 -4.14 -18.88
CA PRO A 48 14.45 -3.96 -20.23
C PRO A 48 13.96 -5.27 -20.84
N LYS A 49 12.71 -5.25 -21.32
CA LYS A 49 12.00 -6.38 -21.94
C LYS A 49 12.09 -6.24 -23.45
N LYS A 50 12.89 -7.07 -24.10
CA LYS A 50 13.08 -7.00 -25.56
C LYS A 50 11.91 -7.67 -26.29
N ASP A 51 11.62 -8.91 -25.92
CA ASP A 51 10.87 -9.88 -26.73
C ASP A 51 9.47 -10.20 -26.17
N LEU A 52 8.76 -9.17 -25.68
CA LEU A 52 7.43 -9.31 -25.08
C LEU A 52 6.40 -9.84 -26.09
N GLN A 53 5.76 -10.95 -25.77
CA GLN A 53 4.69 -11.55 -26.58
C GLN A 53 3.33 -10.96 -26.20
N ILE A 54 2.41 -10.86 -27.17
CA ILE A 54 1.04 -10.37 -26.96
C ILE A 54 0.06 -11.46 -27.37
N ASN A 55 -0.80 -11.90 -26.45
CA ASN A 55 -1.95 -12.75 -26.76
C ASN A 55 -3.24 -11.93 -26.62
N ARG A 56 -3.91 -11.62 -27.73
CA ARG A 56 -5.14 -10.80 -27.76
C ARG A 56 -6.37 -11.68 -27.59
N LEU A 57 -6.93 -11.71 -26.39
CA LEU A 57 -8.14 -12.49 -26.06
C LEU A 57 -9.44 -11.84 -26.56
N LYS A 58 -9.49 -10.51 -26.67
CA LYS A 58 -10.63 -9.76 -27.22
C LYS A 58 -10.20 -8.44 -27.87
N GLY A 59 -9.55 -8.53 -29.04
CA GLY A 59 -9.16 -7.38 -29.86
C GLY A 59 -8.20 -6.41 -29.14
N THR A 60 -8.66 -5.18 -28.90
CA THR A 60 -7.95 -4.16 -28.08
C THR A 60 -8.44 -4.09 -26.64
N HIS A 61 -9.52 -4.80 -26.27
CA HIS A 61 -10.17 -4.69 -24.95
C HIS A 61 -9.68 -5.71 -23.92
N LEU A 62 -9.09 -6.84 -24.36
CA LEU A 62 -8.49 -7.82 -23.47
C LEU A 62 -7.29 -8.49 -24.16
N LEU A 63 -6.15 -8.50 -23.47
CA LEU A 63 -4.92 -9.16 -23.89
C LEU A 63 -4.14 -9.65 -22.68
N THR A 64 -3.17 -10.54 -22.90
CA THR A 64 -2.17 -10.96 -21.92
C THR A 64 -0.76 -10.81 -22.49
N ILE A 65 0.19 -10.55 -21.59
CA ILE A 65 1.63 -10.48 -21.87
C ILE A 65 2.30 -11.50 -20.93
N PRO A 66 2.58 -12.73 -21.39
CA PRO A 66 3.25 -13.72 -20.54
C PRO A 66 4.68 -13.26 -20.20
N ASP A 67 5.19 -13.76 -19.08
CA ASP A 67 6.59 -13.63 -18.64
C ASP A 67 7.14 -12.18 -18.54
N PHE A 68 6.25 -11.17 -18.48
CA PHE A 68 6.63 -9.76 -18.37
C PHE A 68 7.56 -9.50 -17.17
N PHE A 69 7.23 -10.02 -15.99
CA PHE A 69 8.18 -10.16 -14.90
C PHE A 69 8.70 -11.59 -14.87
N THR A 70 10.02 -11.75 -14.83
CA THR A 70 10.63 -13.05 -14.49
C THR A 70 10.27 -13.42 -13.06
N SER A 71 10.27 -14.72 -12.72
CA SER A 71 9.97 -15.19 -11.36
C SER A 71 10.85 -14.54 -10.29
N ALA A 72 12.09 -14.17 -10.63
CA ALA A 72 13.02 -13.45 -9.75
C ALA A 72 12.61 -11.99 -9.52
N GLU A 73 12.18 -11.26 -10.56
CA GLU A 73 11.65 -9.90 -10.41
C GLU A 73 10.33 -9.91 -9.64
N ALA A 74 9.41 -10.83 -9.99
CA ALA A 74 8.13 -10.98 -9.32
C ALA A 74 8.32 -11.30 -7.83
N LYS A 75 9.21 -12.23 -7.47
CA LYS A 75 9.55 -12.50 -6.07
C LYS A 75 10.13 -11.27 -5.38
N ALA A 76 11.05 -10.54 -6.01
CA ALA A 76 11.64 -9.35 -5.39
C ALA A 76 10.61 -8.23 -5.15
N PHE A 77 9.58 -8.09 -6.00
CA PHE A 77 8.45 -7.20 -5.75
C PHE A 77 7.57 -7.67 -4.58
N ILE A 78 7.32 -8.98 -4.47
CA ILE A 78 6.58 -9.58 -3.35
C ILE A 78 7.35 -9.37 -2.03
N ASP A 79 8.65 -9.70 -1.99
CA ASP A 79 9.51 -9.55 -0.80
C ASP A 79 9.50 -8.10 -0.28
N VAL A 80 9.61 -7.11 -1.19
CA VAL A 80 9.54 -5.69 -0.83
C VAL A 80 8.14 -5.31 -0.33
N ALA A 81 7.07 -5.73 -1.00
CA ALA A 81 5.71 -5.46 -0.56
C ALA A 81 5.40 -6.09 0.81
N GLU A 82 5.74 -7.35 1.04
CA GLU A 82 5.54 -8.00 2.34
C GLU A 82 6.32 -7.30 3.46
N SER A 83 7.54 -6.81 3.19
CA SER A 83 8.33 -6.05 4.16
C SER A 83 7.74 -4.67 4.52
N MET A 84 6.88 -4.08 3.67
CA MET A 84 6.14 -2.85 3.98
C MET A 84 4.95 -3.09 4.91
N GLY A 85 4.45 -4.33 4.98
CA GLY A 85 3.26 -4.70 5.72
C GLY A 85 1.95 -4.37 4.98
N PHE A 86 1.12 -5.38 4.74
CA PHE A 86 -0.20 -5.19 4.13
C PHE A 86 -1.25 -4.75 5.16
N THR A 87 -2.15 -3.87 4.75
CA THR A 87 -3.33 -3.46 5.54
C THR A 87 -4.58 -4.13 4.98
N HIS A 88 -5.35 -4.79 5.84
CA HIS A 88 -6.60 -5.43 5.47
C HIS A 88 -7.65 -4.43 4.94
N GLN A 89 -8.43 -4.82 3.93
CA GLN A 89 -9.43 -4.01 3.21
C GLN A 89 -10.73 -4.77 3.01
N GLY A 90 -11.45 -4.99 4.12
CA GLY A 90 -12.84 -5.48 4.09
C GLY A 90 -13.86 -4.36 3.81
N SER A 91 -14.92 -4.67 3.06
CA SER A 91 -16.19 -3.94 3.09
C SER A 91 -17.30 -4.80 3.69
N LEU A 92 -18.31 -4.18 4.32
CA LEU A 92 -19.41 -4.86 5.02
C LEU A 92 -20.43 -5.53 4.08
N GLY A 93 -20.02 -5.88 2.86
CA GLY A 93 -20.91 -6.04 1.72
C GLY A 93 -20.78 -4.86 0.74
N PRO A 94 -21.31 -5.00 -0.49
CA PRO A 94 -21.50 -3.87 -1.37
C PRO A 94 -22.65 -3.01 -0.83
N LEU A 95 -22.39 -1.75 -0.47
CA LEU A 95 -23.45 -0.73 -0.51
C LEU A 95 -23.96 -0.60 -1.96
N LYS A 96 -25.13 0.01 -2.16
CA LYS A 96 -25.77 0.10 -3.49
C LYS A 96 -24.91 0.91 -4.49
N GLY A 97 -24.09 0.21 -5.26
CA GLY A 97 -23.13 0.77 -6.23
C GLY A 97 -21.67 0.45 -5.90
N GLU A 98 -21.36 0.05 -4.67
CA GLU A 98 -20.01 -0.36 -4.27
C GLU A 98 -19.70 -1.82 -4.63
N ALA A 99 -18.41 -2.16 -4.58
CA ALA A 99 -17.93 -3.52 -4.71
C ALA A 99 -17.80 -4.20 -3.35
N TYR A 100 -18.09 -5.51 -3.28
CA TYR A 100 -17.59 -6.34 -2.18
C TYR A 100 -16.07 -6.38 -2.24
N ARG A 101 -15.40 -6.09 -1.12
CA ARG A 101 -13.95 -6.12 -1.01
C ARG A 101 -13.58 -6.95 0.22
N ASP A 102 -12.73 -7.93 -0.01
CA ASP A 102 -12.00 -8.67 1.02
C ASP A 102 -10.63 -9.01 0.42
N ASN A 103 -9.61 -8.28 0.85
CA ASN A 103 -8.20 -8.48 0.50
C ASN A 103 -7.30 -7.75 1.48
N ASP A 104 -6.02 -8.09 1.43
CA ASP A 104 -4.94 -7.33 2.05
C ASP A 104 -4.30 -6.42 0.98
N ARG A 105 -4.09 -5.14 1.27
CA ARG A 105 -3.59 -4.15 0.28
C ARG A 105 -2.44 -3.28 0.78
N ILE A 106 -1.52 -2.96 -0.13
CA ILE A 106 -0.58 -1.85 -0.06
C ILE A 106 -0.85 -0.91 -1.24
N SER A 107 -0.68 0.39 -1.03
CA SER A 107 -0.80 1.42 -2.07
C SER A 107 0.33 2.43 -1.90
N VAL A 108 1.16 2.59 -2.93
CA VAL A 108 2.31 3.51 -2.95
C VAL A 108 2.20 4.38 -4.19
N THR A 109 2.33 5.70 -4.03
CA THR A 109 2.40 6.62 -5.15
C THR A 109 3.87 6.82 -5.53
N ASP A 110 4.32 6.08 -6.55
CA ASP A 110 5.70 6.08 -7.03
C ASP A 110 5.74 6.30 -8.57
N PRO A 111 5.89 7.56 -9.01
CA PRO A 111 6.02 7.87 -10.44
C PRO A 111 7.26 7.28 -11.10
N LEU A 112 8.35 7.04 -10.35
CA LEU A 112 9.60 6.53 -10.90
C LEU A 112 9.51 5.02 -11.16
N LEU A 113 8.88 4.26 -10.26
CA LEU A 113 8.55 2.86 -10.52
C LEU A 113 7.53 2.74 -11.68
N ALA A 114 6.50 3.58 -11.71
CA ALA A 114 5.52 3.57 -12.80
C ALA A 114 6.18 3.86 -14.17
N GLN A 115 7.11 4.82 -14.22
CA GLN A 115 7.91 5.11 -15.41
C GLN A 115 8.84 3.94 -15.77
N ALA A 116 9.55 3.35 -14.81
CA ALA A 116 10.46 2.22 -15.05
C ALA A 116 9.73 0.97 -15.57
N ILE A 117 8.53 0.67 -15.06
CA ILE A 117 7.69 -0.41 -15.59
C ILE A 117 7.25 -0.08 -17.03
N TRP A 118 6.79 1.15 -17.29
CA TRP A 118 6.36 1.60 -18.62
C TRP A 118 7.47 1.53 -19.68
N GLU A 119 8.63 2.11 -19.38
CA GLU A 119 9.79 2.21 -20.27
C GLU A 119 10.55 0.90 -20.43
N SER A 120 10.35 -0.08 -19.54
CA SER A 120 10.94 -1.42 -19.68
C SER A 120 10.61 -2.08 -21.03
N GLY A 121 9.45 -1.75 -21.62
CA GLY A 121 9.06 -2.20 -22.95
C GLY A 121 7.56 -2.38 -23.16
N ILE A 122 6.75 -2.31 -22.10
CA ILE A 122 5.29 -2.40 -22.22
C ILE A 122 4.71 -1.19 -22.97
N ASN A 123 5.37 -0.03 -22.96
CA ASN A 123 5.03 1.13 -23.79
C ASN A 123 4.87 0.80 -25.30
N ARG A 124 5.77 -0.03 -25.85
CA ARG A 124 5.71 -0.50 -27.25
C ARG A 124 4.46 -1.33 -27.53
N ILE A 125 4.03 -2.15 -26.57
CA ILE A 125 2.82 -2.99 -26.67
C ILE A 125 1.54 -2.15 -26.76
N PHE A 126 1.51 -1.00 -26.08
CA PHE A 126 0.37 -0.09 -26.08
C PHE A 126 0.39 0.97 -27.20
N THR A 127 1.47 1.04 -28.00
CA THR A 127 1.57 2.02 -29.10
C THR A 127 0.47 1.81 -30.15
N ASP A 128 0.17 0.55 -30.49
CA ASP A 128 -0.87 0.18 -31.47
C ASP A 128 -2.26 -0.03 -30.82
N ILE A 129 -2.46 0.43 -29.58
CA ILE A 129 -3.72 0.24 -28.83
C ILE A 129 -4.45 1.58 -28.72
N ASN A 130 -5.28 1.85 -29.72
CA ASN A 130 -6.27 2.93 -29.67
C ASN A 130 -7.59 2.43 -29.08
N VAL A 131 -8.14 3.17 -28.10
CA VAL A 131 -9.47 2.93 -27.54
C VAL A 131 -10.26 4.25 -27.59
N SER A 132 -11.26 4.31 -28.46
CA SER A 132 -12.14 5.49 -28.66
C SER A 132 -11.36 6.80 -28.88
N GLY A 133 -10.33 6.75 -29.73
CA GLY A 133 -9.46 7.89 -30.04
C GLY A 133 -8.30 8.11 -29.06
N LYS A 134 -8.27 7.42 -27.92
CA LYS A 134 -7.24 7.57 -26.88
C LYS A 134 -6.15 6.50 -27.03
N VAL A 135 -4.91 6.90 -26.75
CA VAL A 135 -3.73 6.02 -26.64
C VAL A 135 -3.14 6.14 -25.23
N ALA A 136 -2.47 5.10 -24.75
CA ALA A 136 -1.85 5.11 -23.43
C ALA A 136 -0.49 5.82 -23.46
N THR A 137 -0.26 6.72 -22.50
CA THR A 137 0.96 7.56 -22.40
C THR A 137 1.88 7.18 -21.24
N GLY A 138 1.41 6.33 -20.32
CA GLY A 138 2.10 5.94 -19.09
C GLY A 138 1.24 5.04 -18.21
N LEU A 139 1.77 4.67 -17.05
CA LEU A 139 1.04 3.96 -16.00
C LEU A 139 0.59 4.93 -14.90
N ASN A 140 -0.46 4.56 -14.16
CA ASN A 140 -0.89 5.32 -12.98
C ASN A 140 0.22 5.24 -11.90
N PRO A 141 0.71 6.38 -11.35
CA PRO A 141 1.75 6.36 -10.32
C PRO A 141 1.30 5.74 -9.00
N ASN A 142 -0.01 5.62 -8.74
CA ASN A 142 -0.52 4.93 -7.56
C ASN A 142 -0.56 3.41 -7.78
N ILE A 143 0.60 2.78 -7.54
CA ILE A 143 0.82 1.34 -7.68
C ILE A 143 0.25 0.62 -6.45
N ARG A 144 -0.48 -0.47 -6.68
CA ARG A 144 -1.20 -1.22 -5.63
C ARG A 144 -0.81 -2.68 -5.66
N PHE A 145 -0.40 -3.19 -4.51
CA PHE A 145 -0.18 -4.62 -4.30
C PHE A 145 -1.37 -5.17 -3.53
N TYR A 146 -1.90 -6.31 -3.97
CA TYR A 146 -3.00 -7.01 -3.33
C TYR A 146 -2.56 -8.44 -2.98
N ARG A 147 -2.90 -8.87 -1.77
CA ARG A 147 -2.76 -10.25 -1.29
C ARG A 147 -4.15 -10.80 -0.97
N TYR A 148 -4.35 -12.06 -1.29
CA TYR A 148 -5.58 -12.81 -1.01
C TYR A 148 -5.19 -14.13 -0.33
N THR A 149 -5.74 -14.40 0.84
CA THR A 149 -5.76 -15.74 1.45
C THR A 149 -7.02 -16.50 1.01
N GLU A 150 -7.15 -17.76 1.43
CA GLU A 150 -8.37 -18.53 1.22
C GLU A 150 -9.60 -17.80 1.80
N GLY A 151 -10.74 -17.86 1.09
CA GLY A 151 -11.98 -17.14 1.40
C GLY A 151 -12.05 -15.69 0.89
N GLN A 152 -10.92 -14.98 0.81
CA GLN A 152 -10.85 -13.59 0.37
C GLN A 152 -11.17 -13.43 -1.12
N ARG A 153 -11.81 -12.31 -1.51
CA ARG A 153 -12.21 -12.04 -2.91
C ARG A 153 -12.60 -10.58 -3.13
N PHE A 154 -12.44 -10.13 -4.37
CA PHE A 154 -12.98 -8.86 -4.87
C PHE A 154 -14.25 -9.18 -5.71
N GLY A 155 -15.38 -8.56 -5.37
CA GLY A 155 -16.62 -8.68 -6.16
C GLY A 155 -16.53 -7.96 -7.51
N ARG A 156 -17.40 -8.34 -8.46
CA ARG A 156 -17.51 -7.69 -9.78
C ARG A 156 -17.79 -6.18 -9.62
N HIS A 157 -17.08 -5.36 -10.37
CA HIS A 157 -17.19 -3.90 -10.38
C HIS A 157 -16.72 -3.33 -11.73
N ILE A 158 -16.81 -2.01 -11.87
CA ILE A 158 -16.15 -1.21 -12.91
C ILE A 158 -15.14 -0.32 -12.19
N ASP A 159 -13.93 -0.16 -12.73
CA ASP A 159 -12.94 0.76 -12.17
C ASP A 159 -13.33 2.22 -12.43
N GLU A 160 -13.17 3.06 -11.42
CA GLU A 160 -13.40 4.50 -11.51
C GLU A 160 -12.21 5.23 -12.15
N SER A 161 -12.49 6.26 -12.94
CA SER A 161 -11.45 7.13 -13.50
C SER A 161 -10.85 8.04 -12.42
N VAL A 162 -9.58 7.81 -12.09
CA VAL A 162 -8.81 8.71 -11.21
C VAL A 162 -8.20 9.83 -12.05
N ASP A 163 -8.56 11.08 -11.77
CA ASP A 163 -7.80 12.23 -12.27
C ASP A 163 -6.46 12.31 -11.52
N LEU A 164 -5.37 12.42 -12.28
CA LEU A 164 -4.00 12.55 -11.75
C LEU A 164 -3.56 14.01 -11.61
N GLY A 165 -4.39 14.98 -12.02
CA GLY A 165 -4.17 16.41 -11.80
C GLY A 165 -2.88 16.93 -12.43
N MET A 166 -2.39 16.30 -13.50
CA MET A 166 -1.08 16.60 -14.06
C MET A 166 -1.04 18.02 -14.65
N VAL A 167 -0.46 18.94 -13.89
CA VAL A 167 -0.11 20.29 -14.33
C VAL A 167 0.70 20.21 -15.63
N LEU A 168 0.29 21.00 -16.62
CA LEU A 168 1.09 21.21 -17.83
C LEU A 168 2.51 21.65 -17.44
N LYS A 169 3.50 20.77 -17.62
CA LYS A 169 4.89 21.20 -17.84
C LYS A 169 4.96 21.83 -19.23
N ARG A 170 4.43 23.04 -19.33
CA ARG A 170 4.51 23.91 -20.51
C ARG A 170 5.94 24.44 -20.60
N ILE A 171 6.88 23.58 -20.99
CA ILE A 171 8.28 23.94 -21.23
C ILE A 171 8.35 24.74 -22.53
N ILE A 172 7.91 25.99 -22.46
CA ILE A 172 8.20 27.00 -23.48
C ILE A 172 9.72 27.16 -23.46
N HIS A 173 10.37 26.75 -24.54
CA HIS A 173 11.73 27.17 -24.80
C HIS A 173 11.68 28.62 -25.30
N TYR A 174 12.60 29.44 -24.78
CA TYR A 174 13.04 30.69 -25.39
C TYR A 174 14.34 30.40 -26.15
#